data_AF-A0A7I0KEG4-F1
#
_entry.id   AF-A0A7I0KEG4-F1
#
_cell.length_a   1.000
_cell.length_b   1.000
_cell.length_c   1.000
_cell.angle_alpha   90.00
_cell.angle_beta   90.00
_cell.angle_gamma   90.00
#
_symmetry.space_group_name_H-M   'P 1'
#
loop_
_entity.id
_entity.type
_entity.pdbx_description
1 polymer ?
#
loop_
_entity_poly.entity_id
_entity_poly.type
_entity_poly.pdbx_seq_one_letter_code
_entity_poly.pdbx_strand_id
1 'polypeptide(L)'
;MATISRTAARVFYYARNVVRDVAPQTLFRARLADRLERARLSGEAARRRLNYYNKLQDCFAPSANAKRISKLPFTPTMYYYDLKEFARYFDPDLFIDLEFGDVRNVPRVPAIVKDRPICDDDRNAVIMKLDKFRHFQMPADAIAFADKLPTVVWRGDLNNPIRTRFLKAVRDLPFCDAGSHKPNAPAEYAKPFLSISQHQRYRYIVSLEGNDVATNLKWIMNSKSLCLMPPPTYETWFAERQLEANVHYVPLEADFSNLADHVAYFERNPAKAERIIAAANAYCRTFDDERTEQAISLLVLYKYFVLSGQIKPDAEVWRYITG
;
A
#
# COMPACT_ATOMS: atom_id res chain seq x y z
N MET A 1 11.61 13.22 16.99
CA MET A 1 12.07 11.84 17.29
C MET A 1 13.10 11.44 16.24
N ALA A 2 14.25 10.91 16.65
CA ALA A 2 15.28 10.48 15.71
C ALA A 2 14.71 9.39 14.78
N THR A 3 14.80 9.60 13.46
CA THR A 3 14.34 8.60 12.49
C THR A 3 15.31 7.43 12.54
N ILE A 4 14.85 6.27 13.00
CA ILE A 4 15.63 5.03 12.98
C ILE A 4 16.09 4.78 11.53
N SER A 5 17.39 4.54 11.33
CA SER A 5 17.91 4.18 10.01
C SER A 5 17.12 3.01 9.42
N ARG A 6 16.83 3.04 8.11
CA ARG A 6 16.08 1.99 7.41
C ARG A 6 16.66 0.60 7.66
N THR A 7 17.98 0.50 7.80
CA THR A 7 18.66 -0.76 8.15
C THR A 7 18.27 -1.25 9.54
N ALA A 8 18.29 -0.39 10.54
CA ALA A 8 17.90 -0.74 11.91
C ALA A 8 16.39 -1.07 12.01
N ALA A 9 15.53 -0.32 11.31
CA ALA A 9 14.10 -0.64 11.22
C ALA A 9 13.87 -2.03 10.60
N ARG A 10 14.68 -2.40 9.59
CA ARG A 10 14.63 -3.73 8.98
C ARG A 10 15.04 -4.84 9.95
N VAL A 11 16.10 -4.61 10.72
CA VAL A 11 16.55 -5.56 11.75
C VAL A 11 15.46 -5.76 12.80
N PHE A 12 14.86 -4.68 13.31
CA PHE A 12 13.78 -4.75 14.28
C PHE A 12 12.54 -5.49 13.72
N TYR A 13 12.19 -5.23 12.47
CA TYR A 13 11.10 -5.94 11.78
C TYR A 13 11.34 -7.45 11.77
N TYR A 14 12.53 -7.91 11.36
CA TYR A 14 12.84 -9.34 11.34
C TYR A 14 12.93 -9.94 12.74
N ALA A 15 13.59 -9.26 13.68
CA ALA A 15 13.71 -9.73 15.06
C ALA A 15 12.35 -9.93 15.72
N ARG A 16 11.43 -8.96 15.61
CA ARG A 16 10.06 -9.05 16.13
C ARG A 16 9.31 -10.27 15.56
N ASN A 17 9.47 -10.53 14.27
CA ASN A 17 8.78 -11.63 13.61
C ASN A 17 9.38 -13.00 13.94
N VAL A 18 10.70 -13.11 14.04
CA VAL A 18 11.37 -14.35 14.49
C VAL A 18 10.96 -14.70 15.92
N VAL A 19 10.93 -13.72 16.84
CA VAL A 19 10.47 -13.95 18.22
C VAL A 19 9.04 -14.50 18.26
N ARG A 20 8.14 -13.98 17.42
CA ARG A 20 6.77 -14.46 17.34
C ARG A 20 6.67 -15.88 16.78
N ASP A 21 7.55 -16.28 15.86
CA ASP A 21 7.57 -17.63 15.29
C ASP A 21 8.14 -18.67 16.27
N VAL A 22 9.12 -18.30 17.08
CA VAL A 22 9.68 -19.17 18.13
C VAL A 22 8.74 -19.32 19.33
N ALA A 23 7.93 -18.30 19.64
CA ALA A 23 6.98 -18.35 20.73
C ALA A 23 5.94 -19.49 20.56
N PRO A 24 5.42 -20.08 21.65
CA PRO A 24 4.39 -21.12 21.55
C PRO A 24 3.13 -20.63 20.82
N GLN A 25 2.86 -21.18 19.63
CA GLN A 25 1.78 -20.73 18.76
C GLN A 25 0.37 -20.94 19.37
N THR A 26 0.24 -21.82 20.37
CA THR A 26 -1.01 -22.03 21.13
C THR A 26 -1.42 -20.78 21.91
N LEU A 27 -0.47 -19.96 22.36
CA LEU A 27 -0.76 -18.71 23.07
C LEU A 27 -1.46 -17.67 22.19
N PHE A 28 -1.13 -17.62 20.90
CA PHE A 28 -1.81 -16.73 19.95
C PHE A 28 -3.22 -17.24 19.67
N ARG A 29 -3.37 -18.54 19.43
CA ARG A 29 -4.67 -19.18 19.17
C ARG A 29 -5.65 -19.02 20.34
N ALA A 30 -5.18 -19.18 21.58
CA ALA A 30 -5.99 -18.95 22.77
C ALA A 30 -6.51 -17.50 22.89
N ARG A 31 -5.88 -16.54 22.21
CA ARG A 31 -6.28 -15.12 22.20
C ARG A 31 -7.15 -14.74 21.02
N LEU A 32 -7.48 -15.67 20.11
CA LEU A 32 -8.26 -15.36 18.91
C LEU A 32 -9.63 -14.77 19.26
N ALA A 33 -10.40 -15.42 20.15
CA ALA A 33 -11.74 -14.97 20.53
C ALA A 33 -11.73 -13.54 21.10
N ASP A 34 -10.85 -13.27 22.07
CA ASP A 34 -10.65 -11.94 22.67
C ASP A 34 -10.17 -10.88 21.64
N ARG A 35 -9.38 -11.28 20.63
CA ARG A 35 -8.98 -10.38 19.55
C ARG A 35 -10.13 -10.06 18.59
N LEU A 36 -10.95 -11.04 18.23
CA LEU A 36 -12.14 -10.84 17.39
C LEU A 36 -13.19 -10.00 18.12
N GLU A 37 -13.35 -10.21 19.43
CA GLU A 37 -14.24 -9.45 20.29
C GLU A 37 -13.85 -7.97 20.33
N ARG A 38 -12.56 -7.65 20.48
CA ARG A 38 -12.10 -6.27 20.35
C ARG A 38 -12.23 -5.74 18.93
N ALA A 39 -12.02 -6.57 17.91
CA ALA A 39 -12.11 -6.16 16.52
C ALA A 39 -13.54 -5.76 16.12
N ARG A 40 -14.58 -6.47 16.59
CA ARG A 40 -15.98 -6.10 16.31
C ARG A 40 -16.40 -4.75 16.94
N LEU A 41 -15.63 -4.24 17.90
CA LEU A 41 -15.85 -2.92 18.49
C LEU A 41 -15.20 -1.78 17.69
N SER A 42 -14.53 -2.08 16.56
CA SER A 42 -13.75 -1.09 15.78
C SER A 42 -14.59 -0.10 14.95
N GLY A 43 -15.86 0.08 15.28
CA GLY A 43 -16.76 1.05 14.66
C GLY A 43 -17.06 0.78 13.18
N GLU A 44 -17.87 1.65 12.59
CA GLU A 44 -18.35 1.46 11.21
C GLU A 44 -17.26 1.69 10.16
N ALA A 45 -16.31 2.59 10.42
CA ALA A 45 -15.22 2.88 9.49
C ALA A 45 -14.31 1.66 9.26
N ALA A 46 -13.98 0.91 10.32
CA ALA A 46 -13.20 -0.33 10.18
C ALA A 46 -13.99 -1.41 9.43
N ARG A 47 -15.31 -1.53 9.68
CA ARG A 47 -16.19 -2.44 8.95
C ARG A 47 -16.22 -2.14 7.45
N ARG A 48 -16.35 -0.86 7.07
CA ARG A 48 -16.31 -0.45 5.66
C ARG A 48 -14.98 -0.82 5.01
N ARG A 49 -13.85 -0.57 5.69
CA ARG A 49 -12.51 -0.94 5.18
C ARG A 49 -12.32 -2.46 5.09
N LEU A 50 -12.79 -3.22 6.06
CA LEU A 50 -12.83 -4.69 6.00
C LEU A 50 -13.54 -5.18 4.72
N ASN A 51 -14.77 -4.72 4.49
CA ASN A 51 -15.57 -5.15 3.35
C ASN A 51 -15.05 -4.60 2.02
N TYR A 52 -14.25 -3.53 2.05
CA TYR A 52 -13.51 -3.02 0.91
C TYR A 52 -12.34 -3.94 0.50
N TYR A 53 -11.58 -4.46 1.47
CA TYR A 53 -10.45 -5.36 1.23
C TYR A 53 -10.89 -6.80 0.94
N ASN A 54 -11.92 -7.29 1.64
CA ASN A 54 -12.54 -8.59 1.43
C ASN A 54 -13.97 -8.42 0.92
N LYS A 55 -14.11 -8.42 -0.41
CA LYS A 55 -15.38 -8.21 -1.13
C LYS A 55 -16.25 -9.47 -1.25
N LEU A 56 -15.76 -10.62 -0.77
CA LEU A 56 -16.50 -11.87 -0.84
C LEU A 56 -17.83 -11.77 -0.09
N GLN A 57 -18.85 -12.39 -0.65
CA GLN A 57 -20.21 -12.47 -0.08
C GLN A 57 -20.68 -13.93 -0.05
N ASP A 58 -20.39 -14.67 -1.10
CA ASP A 58 -20.78 -16.06 -1.25
C ASP A 58 -19.77 -17.02 -0.62
N CYS A 59 -20.27 -18.18 -0.21
CA CYS A 59 -19.41 -19.27 0.23
C CYS A 59 -18.57 -19.80 -0.95
N PHE A 60 -17.35 -20.23 -0.67
CA PHE A 60 -16.45 -20.83 -1.65
C PHE A 60 -15.68 -22.00 -1.04
N ALA A 61 -15.02 -22.79 -1.90
CA ALA A 61 -14.08 -23.81 -1.46
C ALA A 61 -12.65 -23.36 -1.80
N PRO A 62 -11.68 -23.53 -0.88
CA PRO A 62 -10.26 -23.34 -1.22
C PRO A 62 -9.86 -24.19 -2.42
N SER A 63 -8.95 -23.68 -3.26
CA SER A 63 -8.51 -24.41 -4.44
C SER A 63 -7.60 -25.59 -4.09
N ALA A 64 -7.36 -26.48 -5.05
CA ALA A 64 -6.39 -27.57 -4.91
C ALA A 64 -4.96 -27.07 -4.63
N ASN A 65 -4.65 -25.81 -4.94
CA ASN A 65 -3.34 -25.20 -4.73
C ASN A 65 -3.20 -24.48 -3.38
N ALA A 66 -4.30 -24.35 -2.63
CA ALA A 66 -4.35 -23.64 -1.37
C ALA A 66 -3.30 -24.20 -0.38
N LYS A 67 -2.70 -23.31 0.40
CA LYS A 67 -1.65 -23.64 1.37
C LYS A 67 -2.23 -23.70 2.76
N ARG A 68 -1.88 -24.74 3.52
CA ARG A 68 -2.16 -24.78 4.95
C ARG A 68 -1.43 -23.64 5.66
N ILE A 69 -2.01 -23.05 6.70
CA ILE A 69 -1.38 -22.01 7.53
C ILE A 69 -0.04 -22.48 8.13
N SER A 70 0.08 -23.77 8.44
CA SER A 70 1.32 -24.41 8.90
C SER A 70 2.41 -24.51 7.82
N LYS A 71 2.04 -24.44 6.54
CA LYS A 71 2.92 -24.62 5.38
C LYS A 71 2.87 -23.42 4.43
N LEU A 72 2.72 -22.20 4.97
CA LEU A 72 2.79 -20.98 4.18
C LEU A 72 4.18 -20.86 3.52
N PRO A 73 4.25 -20.38 2.27
CA PRO A 73 5.54 -20.20 1.60
C PRO A 73 6.36 -19.15 2.34
N PHE A 74 7.59 -19.49 2.68
CA PHE A 74 8.49 -18.60 3.40
C PHE A 74 9.03 -17.47 2.52
N THR A 75 9.05 -17.65 1.20
CA THR A 75 9.55 -16.65 0.24
C THR A 75 8.40 -16.08 -0.60
N PRO A 76 8.31 -14.74 -0.77
CA PRO A 76 9.17 -13.72 -0.17
C PRO A 76 8.95 -13.54 1.34
N THR A 77 10.03 -13.33 2.10
CA THR A 77 9.99 -13.35 3.58
C THR A 77 9.11 -12.28 4.21
N MET A 78 9.07 -11.07 3.64
CA MET A 78 8.20 -10.00 4.15
C MET A 78 6.72 -10.32 3.96
N TYR A 79 6.34 -10.96 2.84
CA TYR A 79 4.97 -11.39 2.59
C TYR A 79 4.58 -12.49 3.58
N TYR A 80 5.46 -13.47 3.77
CA TYR A 80 5.29 -14.51 4.78
C TYR A 80 5.04 -13.90 6.16
N TYR A 81 5.93 -13.02 6.64
CA TYR A 81 5.81 -12.48 7.99
C TYR A 81 4.60 -11.56 8.16
N ASP A 82 4.26 -10.74 7.16
CA ASP A 82 3.11 -9.86 7.21
C ASP A 82 1.79 -10.65 7.24
N LEU A 83 1.68 -11.74 6.47
CA LEU A 83 0.53 -12.64 6.53
C LEU A 83 0.52 -13.43 7.84
N LYS A 84 1.65 -14.04 8.22
CA LYS A 84 1.77 -14.90 9.39
C LYS A 84 1.50 -14.16 10.69
N GLU A 85 1.76 -12.86 10.75
CA GLU A 85 1.37 -12.00 11.89
C GLU A 85 -0.09 -12.21 12.32
N PHE A 86 -1.01 -12.37 11.36
CA PHE A 86 -2.42 -12.57 11.62
C PHE A 86 -2.85 -14.03 11.46
N ALA A 87 -2.33 -14.74 10.45
CA ALA A 87 -2.70 -16.13 10.21
C ALA A 87 -2.37 -17.06 11.40
N ARG A 88 -1.37 -16.73 12.23
CA ARG A 88 -0.99 -17.53 13.42
C ARG A 88 -2.06 -17.62 14.52
N TYR A 89 -3.06 -16.74 14.50
CA TYR A 89 -4.16 -16.79 15.46
C TYR A 89 -5.17 -17.89 15.14
N PHE A 90 -5.16 -18.41 13.91
CA PHE A 90 -6.11 -19.41 13.44
C PHE A 90 -5.53 -20.83 13.51
N ASP A 91 -6.37 -21.82 13.26
CA ASP A 91 -5.97 -23.22 13.23
C ASP A 91 -4.91 -23.46 12.13
N PRO A 92 -3.76 -24.10 12.46
CA PRO A 92 -2.68 -24.36 11.49
C PRO A 92 -3.07 -25.21 10.27
N ASP A 93 -4.20 -25.93 10.32
CA ASP A 93 -4.69 -26.79 9.24
C ASP A 93 -5.65 -26.11 8.27
N LEU A 94 -6.04 -24.85 8.53
CA LEU A 94 -6.82 -24.07 7.56
C LEU A 94 -6.00 -23.75 6.32
N PHE A 95 -6.68 -23.62 5.19
CA PHE A 95 -6.15 -23.39 3.87
C PHE A 95 -6.38 -21.96 3.39
N ILE A 96 -5.37 -21.40 2.72
CA ILE A 96 -5.39 -20.09 2.09
C ILE A 96 -4.84 -20.22 0.67
N ASP A 97 -5.58 -19.73 -0.32
CA ASP A 97 -5.05 -19.43 -1.65
C ASP A 97 -4.32 -18.09 -1.59
N LEU A 98 -3.14 -18.02 -2.21
CA LEU A 98 -2.27 -16.86 -2.10
C LEU A 98 -1.51 -16.61 -3.41
N GLU A 99 -1.37 -15.34 -3.75
CA GLU A 99 -0.49 -14.87 -4.83
C GLU A 99 0.43 -13.79 -4.26
N PHE A 100 1.70 -14.16 -4.03
CA PHE A 100 2.74 -13.23 -3.57
C PHE A 100 3.46 -12.58 -4.74
N GLY A 101 3.84 -11.31 -4.56
CA GLY A 101 4.47 -10.49 -5.59
C GLY A 101 3.51 -9.44 -6.16
N ASP A 102 3.81 -8.99 -7.38
CA ASP A 102 3.04 -7.99 -8.12
C ASP A 102 1.92 -8.71 -8.90
N VAL A 103 0.66 -8.51 -8.51
CA VAL A 103 -0.49 -9.25 -9.05
C VAL A 103 -1.15 -8.45 -10.18
N ARG A 104 -0.88 -8.86 -11.42
CA ARG A 104 -1.34 -8.14 -12.62
C ARG A 104 -2.80 -8.42 -13.02
N ASN A 105 -3.33 -9.58 -12.63
CA ASN A 105 -4.67 -10.01 -12.99
C ASN A 105 -5.43 -10.41 -11.74
N VAL A 106 -6.76 -10.25 -11.74
CA VAL A 106 -7.60 -10.75 -10.66
C VAL A 106 -7.48 -12.28 -10.59
N PRO A 107 -7.19 -12.86 -9.40
CA PRO A 107 -7.15 -14.31 -9.22
C PRO A 107 -8.45 -14.99 -9.64
N ARG A 108 -8.35 -16.20 -10.19
CA ARG A 108 -9.52 -16.99 -10.62
C ARG A 108 -10.36 -17.51 -9.47
N VAL A 109 -9.77 -17.64 -8.30
CA VAL A 109 -10.39 -18.07 -7.04
C VAL A 109 -10.08 -17.03 -5.97
N PRO A 110 -10.89 -16.92 -4.91
CA PRO A 110 -10.57 -16.04 -3.79
C PRO A 110 -9.18 -16.32 -3.23
N ALA A 111 -8.28 -15.35 -3.33
CA ALA A 111 -6.89 -15.47 -2.93
C ALA A 111 -6.42 -14.22 -2.18
N ILE A 112 -5.52 -14.42 -1.21
CA ILE A 112 -4.86 -13.34 -0.48
C ILE A 112 -3.76 -12.75 -1.33
N VAL A 113 -3.85 -11.44 -1.58
CA VAL A 113 -2.92 -10.68 -2.43
C VAL A 113 -2.44 -9.40 -1.74
N LYS A 114 -1.29 -8.87 -2.19
CA LYS A 114 -0.81 -7.54 -1.77
C LYS A 114 -1.58 -6.42 -2.47
N ASP A 115 -1.78 -6.62 -3.77
CA ASP A 115 -2.34 -5.67 -4.70
C ASP A 115 -3.31 -6.35 -5.67
N ARG A 116 -4.11 -5.54 -6.37
CA ARG A 116 -4.99 -5.98 -7.44
C ARG A 116 -5.22 -4.86 -8.47
N PRO A 117 -5.53 -5.18 -9.73
CA PRO A 117 -5.97 -4.20 -10.70
C PRO A 117 -7.30 -3.56 -10.26
N ILE A 118 -7.47 -2.27 -10.58
CA ILE A 118 -8.70 -1.53 -10.34
C ILE A 118 -9.67 -1.82 -11.50
N CYS A 119 -10.61 -2.74 -11.27
CA CYS A 119 -11.70 -3.07 -12.19
C CYS A 119 -13.00 -3.38 -11.45
N ASP A 120 -14.08 -3.62 -12.20
CA ASP A 120 -15.41 -3.88 -11.64
C ASP A 120 -15.50 -5.22 -10.89
N ASP A 121 -14.95 -6.29 -11.48
CA ASP A 121 -14.93 -7.62 -10.85
C ASP A 121 -13.51 -8.00 -10.38
N ASP A 122 -13.17 -7.55 -9.18
CA ASP A 122 -11.91 -7.83 -8.50
C ASP A 122 -12.11 -8.61 -7.18
N ARG A 123 -13.29 -9.21 -6.99
CA ARG A 123 -13.75 -9.75 -5.70
C ARG A 123 -12.86 -10.87 -5.15
N ASN A 124 -12.26 -11.64 -6.06
CA ASN A 124 -11.38 -12.75 -5.72
C ASN A 124 -10.01 -12.28 -5.22
N ALA A 125 -9.61 -11.05 -5.51
CA ALA A 125 -8.40 -10.46 -4.96
C ALA A 125 -8.69 -9.88 -3.56
N VAL A 126 -8.53 -10.72 -2.53
CA VAL A 126 -8.68 -10.32 -1.13
C VAL A 126 -7.39 -9.64 -0.67
N ILE A 127 -7.46 -8.33 -0.45
CA ILE A 127 -6.28 -7.52 -0.13
C ILE A 127 -5.87 -7.73 1.33
N MET A 128 -4.58 -7.99 1.56
CA MET A 128 -3.94 -7.94 2.87
C MET A 128 -2.81 -6.91 2.88
N LYS A 129 -2.47 -6.38 4.06
CA LYS A 129 -1.37 -5.43 4.26
C LYS A 129 0.00 -6.13 4.17
N LEU A 130 0.35 -6.60 2.97
CA LEU A 130 1.58 -7.32 2.66
C LEU A 130 2.69 -6.38 2.15
N ASP A 131 3.94 -6.84 2.27
CA ASP A 131 5.14 -6.06 1.97
C ASP A 131 5.15 -4.68 2.65
N LYS A 132 4.58 -4.63 3.86
CA LYS A 132 4.23 -3.37 4.51
C LYS A 132 5.47 -2.57 4.93
N PHE A 133 6.57 -3.26 5.20
CA PHE A 133 7.85 -2.61 5.48
C PHE A 133 8.35 -1.78 4.29
N ARG A 134 8.06 -2.23 3.06
CA ARG A 134 8.44 -1.50 1.84
C ARG A 134 7.45 -0.38 1.52
N HIS A 135 6.15 -0.62 1.68
CA HIS A 135 5.11 0.30 1.19
C HIS A 135 4.66 1.34 2.22
N PHE A 136 4.60 0.99 3.51
CA PHE A 136 4.01 1.86 4.55
C PHE A 136 5.05 2.63 5.37
N GLN A 137 6.27 2.81 4.83
CA GLN A 137 7.25 3.73 5.40
C GLN A 137 6.97 5.16 4.94
N MET A 138 6.31 5.93 5.81
CA MET A 138 5.87 7.30 5.54
C MET A 138 6.53 8.27 6.54
N PRO A 139 7.81 8.63 6.36
CA PRO A 139 8.50 9.54 7.28
C PRO A 139 7.86 10.93 7.25
N ALA A 140 7.87 11.61 8.41
CA ALA A 140 7.40 12.98 8.51
C ALA A 140 8.24 13.92 7.64
N ASP A 141 7.59 14.93 7.06
CA ASP A 141 8.22 15.98 6.27
C ASP A 141 8.21 17.29 7.07
N ALA A 142 9.39 17.73 7.50
CA ALA A 142 9.55 18.94 8.29
C ALA A 142 9.52 20.22 7.43
N ILE A 143 9.80 20.13 6.13
CA ILE A 143 10.01 21.29 5.25
C ILE A 143 8.64 21.78 4.74
N ALA A 144 8.28 23.04 5.00
CA ALA A 144 7.04 23.61 4.49
C ALA A 144 7.05 23.70 2.96
N PHE A 145 5.88 23.64 2.32
CA PHE A 145 5.78 23.68 0.85
C PHE A 145 6.45 24.92 0.25
N ALA A 146 6.28 26.09 0.89
CA ALA A 146 6.90 27.34 0.48
C ALA A 146 8.44 27.28 0.46
N ASP A 147 9.06 26.53 1.38
CA ASP A 147 10.51 26.43 1.56
C ASP A 147 11.16 25.36 0.65
N LYS A 148 10.35 24.60 -0.10
CA LYS A 148 10.83 23.59 -1.04
C LYS A 148 11.24 24.23 -2.37
N LEU A 149 12.14 23.54 -3.08
CA LEU A 149 12.56 23.91 -4.44
C LEU A 149 11.35 23.88 -5.39
N PRO A 150 11.14 24.93 -6.22
CA PRO A 150 10.04 25.02 -7.18
C PRO A 150 10.29 24.16 -8.43
N THR A 151 10.62 22.88 -8.20
CA THR A 151 11.03 21.94 -9.24
C THR A 151 10.31 20.61 -9.06
N VAL A 152 10.11 19.92 -10.18
CA VAL A 152 9.56 18.57 -10.26
C VAL A 152 10.69 17.56 -10.09
N VAL A 153 10.48 16.53 -9.29
CA VAL A 153 11.45 15.44 -9.13
C VAL A 153 10.83 14.07 -9.39
N TRP A 154 11.63 13.20 -10.02
CA TRP A 154 11.34 11.77 -10.12
C TRP A 154 12.62 10.95 -10.15
N ARG A 155 12.65 9.83 -9.41
CA ARG A 155 13.69 8.80 -9.49
C ARG A 155 13.06 7.42 -9.54
N GLY A 156 13.37 6.64 -10.57
CA GLY A 156 12.82 5.29 -10.69
C GLY A 156 13.57 4.38 -11.66
N ASP A 157 13.14 3.12 -11.70
CA ASP A 157 13.59 2.15 -12.69
C ASP A 157 12.79 2.28 -13.99
N LEU A 158 13.40 2.03 -15.14
CA LEU A 158 12.75 2.08 -16.46
C LEU A 158 12.17 0.71 -16.83
N ASN A 159 11.39 0.15 -15.91
CA ASN A 159 10.82 -1.19 -16.02
C ASN A 159 9.49 -1.26 -16.77
N ASN A 160 8.99 -0.13 -17.28
CA ASN A 160 7.76 -0.07 -18.08
C ASN A 160 7.77 1.12 -19.08
N PRO A 161 6.89 1.10 -20.10
CA PRO A 161 6.87 2.14 -21.13
C PRO A 161 6.45 3.53 -20.64
N ILE A 162 5.60 3.62 -19.61
CA ILE A 162 5.10 4.91 -19.10
C ILE A 162 6.23 5.74 -18.49
N ARG A 163 7.20 5.12 -17.81
CA ARG A 163 8.34 5.82 -17.22
C ARG A 163 9.32 6.34 -18.27
N THR A 164 9.57 5.58 -19.33
CA THR A 164 10.36 6.07 -20.48
C THR A 164 9.65 7.21 -21.19
N ARG A 165 8.32 7.13 -21.37
CA ARG A 165 7.51 8.21 -21.95
C ARG A 165 7.58 9.48 -21.11
N PHE A 166 7.46 9.35 -19.79
CA PHE A 166 7.61 10.48 -18.87
C PHE A 166 8.97 11.16 -19.03
N LEU A 167 10.08 10.40 -19.01
CA LEU A 167 11.41 10.99 -19.20
C LEU A 167 11.58 11.67 -20.55
N LYS A 168 10.99 11.13 -21.63
CA LYS A 168 10.98 11.79 -22.94
C LYS A 168 10.19 13.10 -22.93
N ALA A 169 9.06 13.15 -22.23
CA ALA A 169 8.21 14.34 -22.16
C ALA A 169 8.85 15.49 -21.34
N VAL A 170 9.67 15.17 -20.34
CA VAL A 170 10.18 16.17 -19.38
C VAL A 170 11.65 16.53 -19.52
N ARG A 171 12.41 15.82 -20.37
CA ARG A 171 13.88 15.96 -20.46
C ARG A 171 14.37 17.38 -20.74
N ASP A 172 13.59 18.18 -21.48
CA ASP A 172 13.97 19.52 -21.90
C ASP A 172 13.31 20.61 -21.04
N LEU A 173 12.57 20.23 -19.99
CA LEU A 173 11.95 21.16 -19.05
C LEU A 173 12.95 21.58 -17.96
N PRO A 174 13.33 22.87 -17.87
CA PRO A 174 14.39 23.33 -16.95
C PRO A 174 14.00 23.21 -15.47
N PHE A 175 12.70 23.08 -15.16
CA PHE A 175 12.18 22.89 -13.81
C PHE A 175 11.97 21.40 -13.44
N CYS A 176 12.44 20.46 -14.25
CA CYS A 176 12.33 19.02 -14.01
C CYS A 176 13.69 18.37 -13.71
N ASP A 177 13.84 17.78 -12.53
CA ASP A 177 14.92 16.87 -12.18
C ASP A 177 14.41 15.43 -12.15
N ALA A 178 14.31 14.81 -13.32
CA ALA A 178 13.82 13.43 -13.49
C ALA A 178 14.89 12.52 -14.10
N GLY A 179 14.93 11.27 -13.64
CA GLY A 179 15.76 10.24 -14.26
C GLY A 179 15.85 8.94 -13.46
N SER A 180 16.75 8.05 -13.86
CA SER A 180 16.95 6.75 -13.24
C SER A 180 18.30 6.67 -12.53
N HIS A 181 18.28 6.09 -11.33
CA HIS A 181 19.48 5.80 -10.53
C HIS A 181 20.04 4.40 -10.75
N LYS A 182 19.44 3.63 -11.67
CA LYS A 182 19.84 2.26 -11.92
C LYS A 182 21.12 2.23 -12.77
N PRO A 183 22.08 1.34 -12.48
CA PRO A 183 23.32 1.24 -13.25
C PRO A 183 23.12 0.95 -14.74
N ASN A 184 22.00 0.32 -15.12
CA ASN A 184 21.64 -0.02 -16.50
C ASN A 184 20.78 1.04 -17.19
N ALA A 185 20.59 2.22 -16.61
CA ALA A 185 19.85 3.29 -17.25
C ALA A 185 20.63 3.85 -18.47
N PRO A 186 19.96 4.23 -19.56
CA PRO A 186 20.58 4.99 -20.65
C PRO A 186 21.25 6.27 -20.12
N ALA A 187 22.39 6.64 -20.69
CA ALA A 187 23.24 7.72 -20.19
C ALA A 187 22.48 9.06 -20.10
N GLU A 188 21.59 9.34 -21.07
CA GLU A 188 20.75 10.53 -21.10
C GLU A 188 19.68 10.59 -20.00
N TYR A 189 19.38 9.44 -19.38
CA TYR A 189 18.41 9.32 -18.28
C TYR A 189 19.07 9.04 -16.93
N ALA A 190 20.40 8.89 -16.89
CA ALA A 190 21.12 8.60 -15.68
C ALA A 190 21.09 9.79 -14.71
N LYS A 191 20.67 9.53 -13.46
CA LYS A 191 20.63 10.51 -12.37
C LYS A 191 21.07 9.84 -11.07
N PRO A 192 21.68 10.57 -10.12
CA PRO A 192 22.04 9.99 -8.83
C PRO A 192 20.79 9.54 -8.06
N PHE A 193 20.98 8.53 -7.21
CA PHE A 193 19.97 8.11 -6.23
C PHE A 193 19.61 9.28 -5.31
N LEU A 194 18.32 9.38 -4.95
CA LEU A 194 17.82 10.31 -3.95
C LEU A 194 17.09 9.53 -2.85
N SER A 195 17.39 9.83 -1.59
CA SER A 195 16.63 9.37 -0.43
C SER A 195 15.23 10.00 -0.38
N ILE A 196 14.33 9.48 0.47
CA ILE A 196 13.01 10.10 0.68
C ILE A 196 13.16 11.55 1.16
N SER A 197 14.05 11.80 2.13
CA SER A 197 14.30 13.16 2.64
C SER A 197 14.87 14.12 1.59
N GLN A 198 15.65 13.62 0.62
CA GLN A 198 16.12 14.43 -0.50
C GLN A 198 14.98 14.75 -1.48
N HIS A 199 14.08 13.81 -1.77
CA HIS A 199 12.88 14.08 -2.58
C HIS A 199 11.96 15.10 -1.90
N GLN A 200 11.82 15.06 -0.57
CA GLN A 200 11.00 16.01 0.20
C GLN A 200 11.49 17.47 0.09
N ARG A 201 12.67 17.74 -0.49
CA ARG A 201 13.13 19.11 -0.76
C ARG A 201 12.46 19.75 -1.98
N TYR A 202 11.70 18.99 -2.76
CA TYR A 202 11.09 19.43 -4.01
C TYR A 202 9.60 19.69 -3.80
N ARG A 203 9.05 20.76 -4.40
CA ARG A 203 7.62 21.08 -4.32
C ARG A 203 6.77 20.01 -4.99
N TYR A 204 7.21 19.49 -6.13
CA TYR A 204 6.42 18.55 -6.92
C TYR A 204 7.14 17.22 -7.02
N ILE A 205 6.47 16.13 -6.63
CA ILE A 205 7.04 14.79 -6.73
C ILE A 205 6.11 13.93 -7.58
N VAL A 206 6.67 13.31 -8.62
CA VAL A 206 5.91 12.46 -9.52
C VAL A 206 5.84 11.03 -8.98
N SER A 207 4.64 10.44 -8.97
CA SER A 207 4.42 9.03 -8.66
C SER A 207 3.99 8.29 -9.93
N LEU A 208 4.81 7.34 -10.39
CA LEU A 208 4.53 6.52 -11.57
C LEU A 208 4.54 5.04 -11.19
N GLU A 209 3.44 4.36 -11.49
CA GLU A 209 3.29 2.92 -11.33
C GLU A 209 4.40 2.14 -12.07
N GLY A 210 4.67 0.93 -11.56
CA GLY A 210 5.71 0.03 -12.03
C GLY A 210 5.10 -1.17 -12.73
N ASN A 211 5.31 -2.36 -12.18
CA ASN A 211 4.52 -3.54 -12.54
C ASN A 211 3.11 -3.48 -11.93
N ASP A 212 3.02 -2.87 -10.75
CA ASP A 212 1.85 -2.65 -9.91
C ASP A 212 1.88 -1.20 -9.39
N VAL A 213 1.43 -0.96 -8.15
CA VAL A 213 1.50 0.35 -7.51
C VAL A 213 2.92 0.92 -7.36
N ALA A 214 3.01 2.25 -7.41
CA ALA A 214 4.25 2.93 -7.11
C ALA A 214 4.54 2.88 -5.59
N THR A 215 5.68 2.29 -5.19
CA THR A 215 6.09 2.25 -3.77
C THR A 215 6.21 3.66 -3.16
N ASN A 216 6.49 4.69 -3.97
CA ASN A 216 6.68 6.04 -3.48
C ASN A 216 5.40 6.80 -3.14
N LEU A 217 4.25 6.41 -3.70
CA LEU A 217 3.00 7.14 -3.56
C LEU A 217 2.68 7.50 -2.11
N LYS A 218 2.70 6.52 -1.21
CA LYS A 218 2.28 6.67 0.19
C LYS A 218 3.11 7.73 0.94
N TRP A 219 4.43 7.71 0.77
CA TRP A 219 5.28 8.71 1.43
C TRP A 219 5.24 10.07 0.75
N ILE A 220 4.93 10.16 -0.55
CA ILE A 220 4.66 11.44 -1.22
C ILE A 220 3.37 12.05 -0.65
N MET A 221 2.31 11.26 -0.57
CA MET A 221 1.00 11.70 -0.05
C MET A 221 1.06 12.08 1.44
N ASN A 222 2.00 11.53 2.20
CA ASN A 222 2.28 11.90 3.58
C ASN A 222 3.27 13.08 3.73
N SER A 223 3.92 13.49 2.64
CA SER A 223 4.86 14.62 2.65
C SER A 223 4.15 15.96 2.52
N LYS A 224 4.91 17.05 2.58
CA LYS A 224 4.43 18.40 2.29
C LYS A 224 4.68 18.80 0.83
N SER A 225 4.95 17.84 -0.05
CA SER A 225 5.13 18.04 -1.49
C SER A 225 3.85 17.66 -2.24
N LEU A 226 3.59 18.35 -3.35
CA LEU A 226 2.44 18.08 -4.20
C LEU A 226 2.69 16.82 -5.05
N CYS A 227 1.82 15.81 -4.88
CA CYS A 227 1.85 14.59 -5.67
C CYS A 227 1.29 14.84 -7.07
N LEU A 228 2.08 14.53 -8.10
CA LEU A 228 1.65 14.50 -9.48
C LEU A 228 1.65 13.05 -9.96
N MET A 229 0.53 12.54 -10.46
CA MET A 229 0.47 11.15 -10.95
C MET A 229 -0.65 10.95 -11.97
N PRO A 230 -0.51 9.98 -12.89
CA PRO A 230 -1.67 9.43 -13.61
C PRO A 230 -2.69 8.83 -12.61
N PRO A 231 -3.96 8.68 -13.00
CA PRO A 231 -4.93 7.93 -12.20
C PRO A 231 -4.42 6.52 -11.86
N PRO A 232 -4.62 6.04 -10.61
CA PRO A 232 -4.13 4.73 -10.21
C PRO A 232 -4.83 3.62 -11.00
N THR A 233 -4.06 2.61 -11.42
CA THR A 233 -4.61 1.42 -12.10
C THR A 233 -4.54 0.17 -11.24
N TYR A 234 -3.80 0.22 -10.13
CA TYR A 234 -3.73 -0.82 -9.11
C TYR A 234 -4.03 -0.25 -7.73
N GLU A 235 -4.49 -1.11 -6.83
CA GLU A 235 -4.66 -0.78 -5.43
C GLU A 235 -4.07 -1.85 -4.52
N THR A 236 -3.74 -1.42 -3.31
CA THR A 236 -3.21 -2.20 -2.20
C THR A 236 -4.04 -1.95 -0.95
N TRP A 237 -3.51 -2.33 0.21
CA TRP A 237 -4.08 -1.93 1.48
C TRP A 237 -4.25 -0.40 1.65
N PHE A 238 -3.51 0.43 0.90
CA PHE A 238 -3.69 1.88 0.92
C PHE A 238 -4.91 2.36 0.11
N ALA A 239 -5.70 1.46 -0.48
CA ALA A 239 -6.97 1.75 -1.13
C ALA A 239 -6.89 2.87 -2.19
N GLU A 240 -5.90 2.75 -3.09
CA GLU A 240 -5.59 3.75 -4.12
C GLU A 240 -6.79 4.14 -5.00
N ARG A 241 -7.76 3.23 -5.22
CA ARG A 241 -9.02 3.53 -5.92
C ARG A 241 -9.85 4.64 -5.24
N GLN A 242 -9.68 4.86 -3.94
CA GLN A 242 -10.36 5.94 -3.19
C GLN A 242 -9.65 7.29 -3.31
N LEU A 243 -8.51 7.37 -4.02
CA LEU A 243 -7.82 8.63 -4.25
C LEU A 243 -8.55 9.44 -5.33
N GLU A 244 -8.91 10.67 -5.00
CA GLU A 244 -9.64 11.58 -5.87
C GLU A 244 -8.68 12.59 -6.51
N ALA A 245 -8.78 12.74 -7.82
CA ALA A 245 -8.02 13.72 -8.58
C ALA A 245 -8.39 15.14 -8.16
N ASN A 246 -7.39 16.03 -8.06
CA ASN A 246 -7.48 17.40 -7.56
C ASN A 246 -7.95 17.55 -6.11
N VAL A 247 -8.13 16.44 -5.38
CA VAL A 247 -8.37 16.42 -3.93
C VAL A 247 -7.15 15.86 -3.22
N HIS A 248 -6.68 14.68 -3.61
CA HIS A 248 -5.53 14.02 -2.98
C HIS A 248 -4.24 14.15 -3.81
N TYR A 249 -4.34 14.30 -5.13
CA TYR A 249 -3.19 14.45 -6.04
C TYR A 249 -3.58 15.28 -7.25
N VAL A 250 -2.61 15.74 -8.04
CA VAL A 250 -2.87 16.40 -9.33
C VAL A 250 -2.72 15.37 -10.45
N PRO A 251 -3.76 15.16 -11.29
CA PRO A 251 -3.72 14.16 -12.35
C PRO A 251 -2.76 14.57 -13.47
N LEU A 252 -1.99 13.61 -13.97
CA LEU A 252 -1.20 13.77 -15.18
C LEU A 252 -1.85 13.05 -16.35
N GLU A 253 -1.84 13.69 -17.52
CA GLU A 253 -2.30 13.07 -18.77
C GLU A 253 -1.39 11.92 -19.17
N ALA A 254 -1.90 11.01 -20.01
CA ALA A 254 -1.17 9.82 -20.46
C ALA A 254 0.14 10.15 -21.22
N ASP A 255 0.23 11.34 -21.81
CA ASP A 255 1.40 11.87 -22.51
C ASP A 255 2.21 12.90 -21.70
N PHE A 256 1.74 13.25 -20.49
CA PHE A 256 2.33 14.24 -19.59
C PHE A 256 2.35 15.68 -20.12
N SER A 257 1.55 15.99 -21.15
CA SER A 257 1.48 17.32 -21.77
C SER A 257 1.06 18.43 -20.78
N ASN A 258 0.24 18.09 -19.79
CA ASN A 258 -0.28 19.02 -18.78
C ASN A 258 0.68 19.34 -17.62
N LEU A 259 1.88 18.74 -17.58
CA LEU A 259 2.81 18.91 -16.46
C LEU A 259 3.25 20.37 -16.28
N ALA A 260 3.65 21.03 -17.37
CA ALA A 260 4.16 22.40 -17.33
C ALA A 260 3.07 23.39 -16.86
N ASP A 261 1.84 23.21 -17.35
CA ASP A 261 0.70 24.03 -16.97
C ASP A 261 0.33 23.85 -15.50
N HIS A 262 0.38 22.63 -14.98
CA HIS A 262 0.17 22.38 -13.55
C HIS A 262 1.21 23.07 -12.69
N VAL A 263 2.51 22.94 -13.01
CA VAL A 263 3.57 23.62 -12.26
C VAL A 263 3.36 25.13 -12.30
N ALA A 264 3.16 25.71 -13.49
CA ALA A 264 2.94 27.15 -13.63
C ALA A 264 1.70 27.64 -12.85
N TYR A 265 0.63 26.84 -12.82
CA TYR A 265 -0.57 27.13 -12.06
C TYR A 265 -0.32 27.14 -10.56
N PHE A 266 0.32 26.11 -10.01
CA PHE A 266 0.53 26.00 -8.56
C PHE A 266 1.59 26.94 -8.02
N GLU A 267 2.58 27.33 -8.83
CA GLU A 267 3.50 28.43 -8.49
C GLU A 267 2.75 29.77 -8.34
N ARG A 268 1.72 30.03 -9.14
CA ARG A 268 0.84 31.20 -8.98
C ARG A 268 -0.23 31.03 -7.90
N ASN A 269 -0.49 29.80 -7.46
CA ASN A 269 -1.58 29.45 -6.55
C ASN A 269 -1.11 28.49 -5.44
N PRO A 270 -0.10 28.84 -4.62
CA PRO A 270 0.49 27.92 -3.64
C PRO A 270 -0.55 27.42 -2.62
N ALA A 271 -1.48 28.27 -2.21
CA ALA A 271 -2.57 27.89 -1.30
C ALA A 271 -3.47 26.76 -1.85
N LYS A 272 -3.58 26.61 -3.18
CA LYS A 272 -4.34 25.49 -3.79
C LYS A 272 -3.54 24.19 -3.73
N ALA A 273 -2.22 24.24 -3.94
CA ALA A 273 -1.35 23.07 -3.74
C ALA A 273 -1.42 22.59 -2.29
N GLU A 274 -1.32 23.51 -1.33
CA GLU A 274 -1.37 23.19 0.11
C GLU A 274 -2.68 22.54 0.54
N ARG A 275 -3.83 22.90 -0.08
CA ARG A 275 -5.11 22.23 0.17
C ARG A 275 -5.10 20.77 -0.27
N ILE A 276 -4.57 20.49 -1.46
CA ILE A 276 -4.45 19.11 -1.97
C ILE A 276 -3.51 18.29 -1.07
N ILE A 277 -2.38 18.88 -0.69
CA ILE A 277 -1.41 18.27 0.22
C ILE A 277 -2.06 17.97 1.58
N ALA A 278 -2.82 18.91 2.15
CA ALA A 278 -3.50 18.73 3.41
C ALA A 278 -4.53 17.59 3.38
N ALA A 279 -5.29 17.47 2.28
CA ALA A 279 -6.23 16.38 2.07
C ALA A 279 -5.51 15.04 1.88
N ALA A 280 -4.42 14.99 1.12
CA ALA A 280 -3.59 13.79 0.97
C ALA A 280 -3.01 13.32 2.32
N ASN A 281 -2.48 14.26 3.12
CA ASN A 281 -2.00 13.96 4.47
C ASN A 281 -3.14 13.47 5.38
N ALA A 282 -4.35 14.02 5.25
CA ALA A 282 -5.52 13.57 6.01
C ALA A 282 -5.91 12.14 5.64
N TYR A 283 -5.85 11.80 4.36
CA TYR A 283 -6.05 10.43 3.87
C TYR A 283 -5.01 9.47 4.49
N CYS A 284 -3.72 9.83 4.49
CA CYS A 284 -2.67 9.01 5.11
C CYS A 284 -2.92 8.73 6.59
N ARG A 285 -3.42 9.72 7.35
CA ARG A 285 -3.73 9.55 8.79
C ARG A 285 -4.80 8.50 9.08
N THR A 286 -5.61 8.12 8.11
CA THR A 286 -6.61 7.04 8.27
C THR A 286 -5.97 5.66 8.50
N PHE A 287 -4.66 5.53 8.28
CA PHE A 287 -3.87 4.30 8.43
C PHE A 287 -2.96 4.29 9.67
N ASP A 288 -3.01 5.34 10.51
CA ASP A 288 -2.09 5.52 11.66
C ASP A 288 -2.49 4.70 12.90
N ASP A 289 -3.78 4.40 13.07
CA ASP A 289 -4.23 3.64 14.24
C ASP A 289 -3.90 2.14 14.10
N GLU A 290 -2.77 1.73 14.69
CA GLU A 290 -2.30 0.33 14.67
C GLU A 290 -3.36 -0.64 15.21
N ARG A 291 -4.20 -0.24 16.18
CA ARG A 291 -5.23 -1.13 16.72
C ARG A 291 -6.31 -1.42 15.70
N THR A 292 -6.83 -0.39 15.03
CA THR A 292 -7.77 -0.54 13.91
C THR A 292 -7.14 -1.34 12.76
N GLU A 293 -5.88 -1.06 12.40
CA GLU A 293 -5.19 -1.81 11.33
C GLU A 293 -5.06 -3.31 11.64
N GLN A 294 -4.73 -3.65 12.90
CA GLN A 294 -4.67 -5.04 13.36
C GLN A 294 -6.05 -5.70 13.37
N ALA A 295 -7.08 -4.98 13.82
CA ALA A 295 -8.46 -5.47 13.83
C ALA A 295 -8.96 -5.79 12.40
N ILE A 296 -8.79 -4.86 11.46
CA ILE A 296 -9.21 -5.05 10.06
C ILE A 296 -8.43 -6.24 9.45
N SER A 297 -7.12 -6.33 9.65
CA SER A 297 -6.31 -7.42 9.11
C SER A 297 -6.74 -8.79 9.63
N LEU A 298 -7.08 -8.88 10.93
CA LEU A 298 -7.59 -10.10 11.52
C LEU A 298 -8.98 -10.46 10.97
N LEU A 299 -9.87 -9.47 10.84
CA LEU A 299 -11.22 -9.65 10.32
C LEU A 299 -11.24 -10.04 8.83
N VAL A 300 -10.30 -9.54 8.02
CA VAL A 300 -10.16 -9.92 6.61
C VAL A 300 -9.94 -11.44 6.50
N LEU A 301 -9.01 -11.99 7.29
CA LEU A 301 -8.75 -13.43 7.34
C LEU A 301 -9.91 -14.20 7.96
N TYR A 302 -10.51 -13.69 9.04
CA TYR A 302 -11.66 -14.32 9.67
C TYR A 302 -12.83 -14.48 8.68
N LYS A 303 -13.19 -13.40 7.96
CA LYS A 303 -14.21 -13.42 6.92
C LYS A 303 -13.87 -14.40 5.80
N TYR A 304 -12.61 -14.45 5.36
CA TYR A 304 -12.13 -15.43 4.38
C TYR A 304 -12.37 -16.86 4.87
N PHE A 305 -11.99 -17.19 6.11
CA PHE A 305 -12.15 -18.55 6.64
C PHE A 305 -13.61 -18.96 6.85
N VAL A 306 -14.46 -18.03 7.29
CA VAL A 306 -15.91 -18.27 7.40
C VAL A 306 -16.51 -18.56 6.03
N LEU A 307 -16.27 -17.72 5.03
CA LEU A 307 -16.83 -17.90 3.69
C LEU A 307 -16.23 -19.10 2.95
N SER A 308 -15.01 -19.51 3.28
CA SER A 308 -14.42 -20.75 2.76
C SER A 308 -15.00 -22.03 3.41
N GLY A 309 -15.94 -21.89 4.35
CA GLY A 309 -16.54 -23.01 5.09
C GLY A 309 -15.62 -23.67 6.13
N GLN A 310 -14.43 -23.13 6.37
CA GLN A 310 -13.43 -23.76 7.24
C GLN A 310 -13.60 -23.39 8.73
N ILE A 311 -14.33 -22.33 9.04
CA ILE A 311 -14.65 -21.89 10.41
C ILE A 311 -16.15 -21.61 10.52
N LYS A 312 -16.78 -22.07 11.61
CA LYS A 312 -18.14 -21.67 11.96
C LYS A 312 -18.15 -20.20 12.45
N PRO A 313 -19.00 -19.31 11.92
CA PRO A 313 -19.05 -17.94 12.36
C PRO A 313 -19.50 -17.83 13.82
N ASP A 314 -18.85 -16.92 14.54
CA ASP A 314 -19.33 -16.35 15.79
C ASP A 314 -20.44 -15.35 15.43
N ALA A 315 -21.60 -15.47 16.07
CA ALA A 315 -22.78 -14.73 15.69
C ALA A 315 -22.60 -13.21 15.80
N GLU A 316 -21.89 -12.74 16.83
CA GLU A 316 -21.70 -11.32 17.12
C GLU A 316 -20.67 -10.69 16.20
N VAL A 317 -19.55 -11.39 16.00
CA VAL A 317 -18.52 -10.95 15.05
C VAL A 317 -19.08 -10.96 13.63
N TRP A 318 -19.84 -12.00 13.25
CA TRP A 318 -20.41 -12.09 11.91
C TRP A 318 -21.46 -11.02 11.65
N ARG A 319 -22.35 -10.75 12.62
CA ARG A 319 -23.31 -9.64 12.56
C ARG A 319 -22.60 -8.31 12.32
N TYR A 320 -21.51 -8.04 13.06
CA TYR A 320 -20.72 -6.84 12.81
C TYR A 320 -20.14 -6.80 11.39
N ILE A 321 -19.67 -7.91 10.83
CA ILE A 321 -19.09 -7.95 9.48
C ILE A 321 -20.15 -7.68 8.41
N THR A 322 -21.32 -8.32 8.53
CA THR A 322 -22.38 -8.25 7.51
C THR A 322 -23.20 -6.97 7.58
N GLY A 323 -23.24 -6.31 8.75
CA GLY A 323 -24.10 -5.14 9.00
C GLY A 323 -25.41 -5.58 9.59
#